data_AF-Q05QS4-F1
#
_entry.id   AF-Q05QS4-F1
#
_cell.length_a   1.000
_cell.length_b   1.000
_cell.length_c   1.000
_cell.angle_alpha   90.00
_cell.angle_beta   90.00
_cell.angle_gamma   90.00
#
_symmetry.space_group_name_H-M   'P 1'
#
loop_
_entity.id
_entity.type
_entity.pdbx_description
1 polymer ?
#
loop_
_entity_poly.entity_id
_entity_poly.type
_entity_poly.pdbx_seq_one_letter_code
_entity_poly.pdbx_strand_id
1 'polypeptide(L)'
;MAEQQADSEMGCILNRLTPLGSPQGPPWPPSLARPRPLMSGLSLLQFEPLHEGVLLKRYKRFLADVRLNDGSEVTAHCANTGPMTGVLIPGQRVRLRHAPSPTRKLAWTWEQAEVTGADGSPCWVGINTALPNRLIRATVEAGCLQEQLGDIASIRAEVTYGRDRKSRIDLLLQPPENAKDPRPIYLEVKNTTWTDGDLALFPDTVTERGQKHLQELMDVLPDARAVLVPCLSRPDVAAFAPGDSADPRYGELFREALDAGVEVLPCCFSFEVDQVRWQGLRPVKPSTNASNNPFSASNP
;
A
#
# COMPACT_ATOMS: atom_id res chain seq x y z
N MET A 1 21.65 68.46 64.53
CA MET A 1 22.88 67.77 64.07
C MET A 1 22.43 66.92 62.90
N ALA A 2 22.39 67.42 61.66
CA ALA A 2 23.54 67.63 60.76
C ALA A 2 24.29 66.29 60.57
N GLU A 3 24.59 65.75 59.40
CA GLU A 3 24.67 66.13 57.99
C GLU A 3 24.71 64.77 57.24
N GLN A 4 24.10 64.58 56.07
CA GLN A 4 24.55 65.04 54.76
C GLN A 4 25.78 64.30 54.21
N GLN A 5 25.66 63.90 52.93
CA GLN A 5 26.73 63.68 51.94
C GLN A 5 27.67 62.49 52.16
N ALA A 6 28.35 61.98 51.14
CA ALA A 6 28.23 61.92 49.68
C ALA A 6 29.53 61.23 49.24
N ASP A 7 29.54 60.71 48.01
CA ASP A 7 30.75 60.66 47.18
C ASP A 7 31.90 59.75 47.68
N SER A 8 32.76 59.17 46.85
CA SER A 8 32.87 59.07 45.41
C SER A 8 33.86 57.93 45.13
N GLU A 9 33.82 57.48 43.89
CA GLU A 9 34.99 57.19 43.06
C GLU A 9 35.97 56.05 43.40
N MET A 10 36.03 55.19 42.38
CA MET A 10 37.23 54.73 41.68
C MET A 10 38.31 53.98 42.47
N GLY A 11 38.60 52.80 41.95
CA GLY A 11 40.00 52.50 41.65
C GLY A 11 40.35 51.03 41.82
N CYS A 12 40.37 50.32 40.70
CA CYS A 12 41.18 49.15 40.38
C CYS A 12 42.13 48.62 41.46
N ILE A 13 42.12 47.30 41.68
CA ILE A 13 43.31 46.45 41.46
C ILE A 13 42.92 44.97 41.43
N LEU A 14 43.52 44.28 40.45
CA LEU A 14 43.57 42.85 40.17
C LEU A 14 43.83 41.96 41.40
N ASN A 15 43.07 40.87 41.56
CA ASN A 15 43.56 39.50 41.28
C ASN A 15 42.61 38.41 41.83
N ARG A 16 42.31 37.45 40.94
CA ARG A 16 42.17 35.99 41.17
C ARG A 16 41.32 35.52 42.36
N LEU A 17 40.15 34.96 42.03
CA LEU A 17 39.67 33.66 42.54
C LEU A 17 38.61 33.11 41.56
N THR A 18 38.93 32.08 40.80
CA THR A 18 37.98 31.17 40.14
C THR A 18 37.80 29.91 40.99
N PRO A 19 36.81 29.04 40.77
CA PRO A 19 35.40 29.26 40.41
C PRO A 19 34.46 28.48 41.35
N LEU A 20 33.21 28.92 41.55
CA LEU A 20 32.14 28.04 42.05
C LEU A 20 31.06 27.93 40.98
N GLY A 21 30.84 26.70 40.56
CA GLY A 21 30.13 26.34 39.34
C GLY A 21 28.64 26.62 39.38
N SER A 22 28.13 27.07 38.24
CA SER A 22 26.71 27.06 37.91
C SER A 22 26.23 25.61 37.81
N PRO A 23 25.08 25.24 38.40
CA PRO A 23 24.50 23.93 38.18
C PRO A 23 24.01 23.84 36.73
N GLN A 24 24.74 23.08 35.90
CA GLN A 24 24.24 22.67 34.60
C GLN A 24 23.13 21.64 34.84
N GLY A 25 21.89 22.02 34.52
CA GLY A 25 20.79 21.07 34.38
C GLY A 25 21.11 20.03 33.30
N PRO A 26 20.50 18.82 33.37
CA PRO A 26 20.76 17.78 32.41
C PRO A 26 20.37 18.24 31.00
N PRO A 27 21.16 17.92 29.96
CA PRO A 27 20.77 18.21 28.58
C PRO A 27 19.55 17.34 28.23
N TRP A 28 18.42 17.97 27.90
CA TRP A 28 17.32 17.31 27.18
C TRP A 28 17.87 16.80 25.83
N PRO A 29 17.32 15.70 25.28
CA PRO A 29 18.03 14.78 24.40
C PRO A 29 18.28 15.38 23.01
N PRO A 30 19.21 14.79 22.23
CA PRO A 30 19.37 15.17 20.84
C PRO A 30 18.06 14.90 20.09
N SER A 31 17.49 15.99 19.57
CA SER A 31 16.69 16.12 18.35
C SER A 31 15.90 14.88 17.93
N LEU A 32 14.57 15.00 18.00
CA LEU A 32 13.62 14.28 17.15
C LEU A 32 14.26 14.04 15.77
N ALA A 33 14.37 12.77 15.40
CA ALA A 33 14.84 12.38 14.08
C ALA A 33 14.04 13.19 13.04
N ARG A 34 14.75 13.89 12.17
CA ARG A 34 14.14 14.54 11.01
C ARG A 34 13.32 13.47 10.27
N PRO A 35 12.06 13.75 9.86
CA PRO A 35 11.31 12.81 9.06
C PRO A 35 12.16 12.43 7.83
N ARG A 36 12.38 11.13 7.65
CA ARG A 36 13.02 10.63 6.43
C ARG A 36 12.19 11.13 5.25
N PRO A 37 12.81 11.66 4.18
CA PRO A 37 12.05 12.04 2.99
C PRO A 37 11.24 10.83 2.51
N LEU A 38 9.94 11.05 2.26
CA LEU A 38 9.04 10.09 1.63
C LEU A 38 9.74 9.47 0.41
N MET A 39 10.14 8.20 0.52
CA MET A 39 11.03 7.53 -0.44
C MET A 39 10.26 7.07 -1.68
N SER A 40 9.58 7.98 -2.38
CA SER A 40 9.01 7.66 -3.70
C SER A 40 10.11 7.15 -4.63
N GLY A 41 9.82 6.08 -5.37
CA GLY A 41 10.76 5.41 -6.26
C GLY A 41 11.66 4.35 -5.62
N LEU A 42 11.54 4.07 -4.31
CA LEU A 42 12.30 3.01 -3.64
C LEU A 42 12.01 1.64 -4.29
N SER A 43 13.06 0.93 -4.69
CA SER A 43 12.97 -0.46 -5.15
C SER A 43 12.68 -1.37 -3.96
N LEU A 44 11.50 -2.00 -3.94
CA LEU A 44 11.06 -2.87 -2.84
C LEU A 44 11.35 -4.34 -3.11
N LEU A 45 11.23 -4.76 -4.38
CA LEU A 45 11.46 -6.12 -4.82
C LEU A 45 12.29 -6.06 -6.10
N GLN A 46 13.36 -6.87 -6.15
CA GLN A 46 14.20 -7.05 -7.33
C GLN A 46 14.15 -8.52 -7.76
N PHE A 47 14.25 -8.75 -9.06
CA PHE A 47 14.23 -10.09 -9.66
C PHE A 47 14.94 -10.06 -11.02
N GLU A 48 15.25 -11.25 -11.54
CA GLU A 48 15.77 -11.37 -12.89
C GLU A 48 14.85 -10.68 -13.91
N PRO A 49 15.41 -9.97 -14.91
CA PRO A 49 14.62 -9.28 -15.92
C PRO A 49 13.57 -10.19 -16.55
N LEU A 50 12.34 -9.70 -16.61
CA LEU A 50 11.22 -10.40 -17.21
C LEU A 50 11.36 -10.43 -18.73
N HIS A 51 10.88 -11.52 -19.33
CA HIS A 51 10.86 -11.70 -20.77
C HIS A 51 9.61 -11.06 -21.37
N GLU A 52 9.79 -10.23 -22.39
CA GLU A 52 8.69 -9.59 -23.08
C GLU A 52 8.14 -10.46 -24.23
N GLY A 53 6.85 -10.31 -24.47
CA GLY A 53 6.14 -10.94 -25.57
C GLY A 53 4.75 -10.35 -25.76
N VAL A 54 3.95 -11.00 -26.60
CA VAL A 54 2.58 -10.60 -26.93
C VAL A 54 1.61 -11.67 -26.48
N LEU A 55 0.58 -11.27 -25.73
CA LEU A 55 -0.49 -12.18 -25.31
C LEU A 55 -1.29 -12.65 -26.52
N LEU A 56 -1.38 -13.96 -26.71
CA LEU A 56 -2.23 -14.54 -27.76
C LEU A 56 -3.64 -14.80 -27.22
N LYS A 57 -3.74 -15.44 -26.04
CA LYS A 57 -5.01 -15.73 -25.38
C LYS A 57 -4.80 -16.14 -23.92
N ARG A 58 -5.79 -15.90 -23.07
CA ARG A 58 -5.95 -16.54 -21.76
C ARG A 58 -7.11 -17.53 -21.82
N TYR A 59 -6.96 -18.70 -21.22
CA TYR A 59 -7.99 -19.73 -21.21
C TYR A 59 -7.90 -20.57 -19.95
N LYS A 60 -9.00 -21.27 -19.62
CA LYS A 60 -9.13 -22.07 -18.38
C LYS A 60 -8.77 -21.29 -17.11
N ARG A 61 -8.86 -19.96 -17.12
CA ARG A 61 -8.48 -19.00 -16.04
C ARG A 61 -6.98 -18.94 -15.71
N PHE A 62 -6.27 -20.06 -15.70
CA PHE A 62 -4.88 -20.15 -15.20
C PHE A 62 -3.82 -20.37 -16.29
N LEU A 63 -4.19 -20.38 -17.57
CA LEU A 63 -3.27 -20.54 -18.71
C LEU A 63 -3.32 -19.32 -19.61
N ALA A 64 -2.15 -18.88 -20.07
CA ALA A 64 -2.01 -17.85 -21.08
C ALA A 64 -0.97 -18.30 -22.12
N ASP A 65 -1.33 -18.26 -23.40
CA ASP A 65 -0.37 -18.46 -24.49
C ASP A 65 0.20 -17.11 -24.89
N VAL A 66 1.52 -17.04 -25.01
CA VAL A 66 2.28 -15.81 -25.30
C VAL A 66 3.32 -16.11 -26.35
N ARG A 67 3.44 -15.21 -27.34
CA ARG A 67 4.56 -15.21 -28.28
C ARG A 67 5.66 -14.30 -27.75
N LEU A 68 6.81 -14.86 -27.40
CA LEU A 68 7.97 -14.11 -26.94
C LEU A 68 8.59 -13.29 -28.08
N ASN A 69 9.42 -12.30 -27.73
CA ASN A 69 10.10 -11.45 -28.71
C ASN A 69 11.06 -12.21 -29.65
N ASP A 70 11.53 -13.40 -29.27
CA ASP A 70 12.32 -14.29 -30.12
C ASP A 70 11.46 -15.09 -31.13
N GLY A 71 10.14 -14.91 -31.10
CA GLY A 71 9.17 -15.59 -31.96
C GLY A 71 8.65 -16.92 -31.41
N SER A 72 9.24 -17.45 -30.32
CA SER A 72 8.76 -18.70 -29.70
C SER A 72 7.41 -18.51 -29.01
N GLU A 73 6.58 -19.56 -28.99
CA GLU A 73 5.31 -19.56 -28.28
C GLU A 73 5.43 -20.40 -27.01
N VAL A 74 5.01 -19.82 -25.89
CA VAL A 74 5.04 -20.46 -24.57
C VAL A 74 3.67 -20.39 -23.90
N THR A 75 3.35 -21.42 -23.11
CA THR A 75 2.21 -21.38 -22.20
C THR A 75 2.69 -20.97 -20.80
N ALA A 76 2.17 -19.85 -20.31
CA ALA A 76 2.45 -19.30 -19.00
C ALA A 76 1.31 -19.56 -18.02
N HIS A 77 1.65 -19.68 -16.74
CA HIS A 77 0.67 -19.65 -15.67
C HIS A 77 0.14 -18.23 -15.47
N CYS A 78 -1.18 -18.07 -15.47
CA CYS A 78 -1.87 -16.86 -15.05
C CYS A 78 -2.30 -17.02 -13.58
N ALA A 79 -1.64 -16.29 -12.68
CA ALA A 79 -1.89 -16.38 -11.24
C ALA A 79 -3.20 -15.70 -10.80
N ASN A 80 -3.72 -14.78 -11.62
CA ASN A 80 -4.98 -14.11 -11.38
C ASN A 80 -6.15 -14.96 -11.90
N THR A 81 -7.07 -15.33 -11.01
CA THR A 81 -8.26 -16.14 -11.33
C THR A 81 -9.50 -15.30 -11.63
N GLY A 82 -9.46 -13.99 -11.37
CA GLY A 82 -10.54 -13.04 -11.60
C GLY A 82 -10.74 -12.70 -13.08
N PRO A 83 -11.69 -11.79 -13.36
CA PRO A 83 -12.02 -11.38 -14.72
C PRO A 83 -10.87 -10.62 -15.39
N MET A 84 -9.99 -9.97 -14.61
CA MET A 84 -8.86 -9.17 -15.12
C MET A 84 -9.34 -8.01 -15.99
N THR A 85 -10.41 -7.34 -15.54
CA THR A 85 -11.05 -6.24 -16.26
C THR A 85 -10.04 -5.14 -16.57
N GLY A 86 -9.94 -4.75 -17.84
CA GLY A 86 -9.03 -3.70 -18.31
C GLY A 86 -7.56 -4.12 -18.50
N VAL A 87 -7.15 -5.33 -18.09
CA VAL A 87 -5.74 -5.78 -18.21
C VAL A 87 -5.56 -7.10 -18.96
N LEU A 88 -6.65 -7.79 -19.30
CA LEU A 88 -6.63 -8.97 -20.16
C LEU A 88 -7.04 -8.59 -21.59
N ILE A 89 -6.07 -8.21 -22.42
CA ILE A 89 -6.32 -7.76 -23.79
C ILE A 89 -5.39 -8.54 -24.74
N PRO A 90 -5.91 -9.50 -25.51
CA PRO A 90 -5.13 -10.19 -26.54
C PRO A 90 -4.48 -9.21 -27.52
N GLY A 91 -3.26 -9.50 -27.94
CA GLY A 91 -2.45 -8.63 -28.80
C GLY A 91 -1.62 -7.58 -28.05
N GLN A 92 -1.81 -7.39 -26.73
CA GLN A 92 -0.97 -6.49 -25.94
C GLN A 92 0.34 -7.13 -25.49
N ARG A 93 1.30 -6.25 -25.15
CA ARG A 93 2.59 -6.64 -24.60
C ARG A 93 2.43 -7.14 -23.17
N VAL A 94 3.18 -8.17 -22.85
CA VAL A 94 3.21 -8.82 -21.53
C VAL A 94 4.64 -9.11 -21.14
N ARG A 95 4.86 -9.25 -19.83
CA ARG A 95 6.13 -9.68 -19.25
C ARG A 95 5.97 -10.97 -18.46
N LEU A 96 6.83 -11.93 -18.75
CA LEU A 96 6.83 -13.26 -18.17
C LEU A 96 8.10 -13.52 -17.36
N ARG A 97 7.94 -14.21 -16.24
CA ARG A 97 9.07 -14.79 -15.50
C ARG A 97 9.31 -16.22 -15.97
N HIS A 98 10.57 -16.53 -16.28
CA HIS A 98 11.03 -17.89 -16.52
C HIS A 98 11.61 -18.48 -15.23
N ALA A 99 11.04 -19.59 -14.74
CA ALA A 99 11.52 -20.28 -13.55
C ALA A 99 11.19 -21.79 -13.64
N PRO A 100 11.92 -22.56 -14.47
CA PRO A 100 11.72 -23.99 -14.60
C PRO A 100 12.03 -24.71 -13.28
N SER A 101 11.26 -25.75 -12.97
CA SER A 101 11.50 -26.61 -11.80
C SER A 101 10.89 -27.99 -12.06
N PRO A 102 11.54 -29.08 -11.60
CA PRO A 102 10.98 -30.44 -11.72
C PRO A 102 9.58 -30.61 -11.12
N THR A 103 9.22 -29.77 -10.14
CA THR A 103 7.91 -29.81 -9.47
C THR A 103 6.85 -28.94 -10.13
N ARG A 104 7.22 -28.10 -11.12
CA ARG A 104 6.31 -27.18 -11.80
C ARG A 104 5.90 -27.72 -13.15
N LYS A 105 4.59 -27.73 -13.42
CA LYS A 105 4.05 -28.08 -14.74
C LYS A 105 4.35 -27.02 -15.81
N LEU A 106 4.43 -25.75 -15.41
CA LEU A 106 4.68 -24.61 -16.31
C LEU A 106 5.91 -23.85 -15.80
N ALA A 107 6.92 -23.69 -16.67
CA ALA A 107 8.13 -22.93 -16.38
C ALA A 107 7.89 -21.41 -16.37
N TRP A 108 6.89 -20.96 -17.12
CA TRP A 108 6.56 -19.56 -17.33
C TRP A 108 5.43 -19.08 -16.44
N THR A 109 5.53 -17.84 -15.94
CA THR A 109 4.48 -17.16 -15.17
C THR A 109 4.25 -15.79 -15.76
N TRP A 110 2.99 -15.41 -15.97
CA TRP A 110 2.63 -14.07 -16.41
C TRP A 110 2.62 -13.12 -15.22
N GLU A 111 3.49 -12.10 -15.28
CA GLU A 111 3.75 -11.19 -14.16
C GLU A 111 3.17 -9.78 -14.40
N GLN A 112 3.29 -9.25 -15.62
CA GLN A 112 2.85 -7.89 -15.96
C GLN A 112 2.17 -7.81 -17.32
N ALA A 113 1.23 -6.88 -17.47
CA ALA A 113 0.59 -6.52 -18.74
C ALA A 113 0.82 -5.03 -19.02
N GLU A 114 1.10 -4.68 -20.28
CA GLU A 114 1.15 -3.28 -20.72
C GLU A 114 -0.23 -2.88 -21.21
N VAL A 115 -0.81 -1.85 -20.58
CA VAL A 115 -2.12 -1.28 -20.95
C VAL A 115 -1.96 0.19 -21.32
N THR A 116 -3.02 0.77 -21.89
CA THR A 116 -3.12 2.23 -22.00
C THR A 116 -3.42 2.81 -20.63
N GLY A 117 -2.54 3.66 -20.13
CA GLY A 117 -2.67 4.35 -18.86
C GLY A 117 -3.68 5.49 -18.88
N ALA A 118 -3.96 6.08 -17.71
CA ALA A 118 -4.93 7.16 -17.55
C ALA A 118 -4.65 8.40 -18.42
N ASP A 119 -3.38 8.67 -18.74
CA ASP A 119 -2.93 9.78 -19.60
C ASP A 119 -2.81 9.39 -21.08
N GLY A 120 -3.19 8.16 -21.45
CA GLY A 120 -3.06 7.62 -22.80
C GLY A 120 -1.69 7.01 -23.13
N SER A 121 -0.70 7.10 -22.23
CA SER A 121 0.62 6.50 -22.43
C SER A 121 0.66 5.02 -22.03
N PRO A 122 1.63 4.22 -22.50
CA PRO A 122 1.77 2.83 -22.06
C PRO A 122 2.10 2.72 -20.57
N CYS A 123 1.38 1.84 -19.86
CA CYS A 123 1.54 1.60 -18.43
C CYS A 123 1.70 0.10 -18.13
N TRP A 124 2.77 -0.27 -17.43
CA TRP A 124 2.97 -1.63 -16.95
C TRP A 124 2.20 -1.87 -15.64
N VAL A 125 1.36 -2.90 -15.65
CA VAL A 125 0.48 -3.28 -14.55
C VAL A 125 0.88 -4.65 -14.01
N GLY A 126 1.03 -4.76 -12.70
CA GLY A 126 1.28 -6.03 -12.02
C GLY A 126 0.02 -6.89 -11.94
N ILE A 127 -0.01 -8.00 -12.68
CA ILE A 127 -1.20 -8.87 -12.75
C ILE A 127 -1.07 -10.13 -11.88
N ASN A 128 0.11 -10.45 -11.37
CA ASN A 128 0.31 -11.61 -10.51
C ASN A 128 -0.21 -11.37 -9.08
N THR A 129 -1.38 -11.92 -8.79
CA THR A 129 -2.06 -11.77 -7.48
C THR A 129 -1.41 -12.52 -6.32
N ALA A 130 -0.33 -13.27 -6.54
CA ALA A 130 0.46 -13.86 -5.45
C ALA A 130 1.51 -12.89 -4.88
N LEU A 131 1.79 -11.78 -5.56
CA LEU A 131 2.80 -10.79 -5.17
C LEU A 131 2.37 -9.80 -4.05
N PRO A 132 1.12 -9.30 -3.99
CA PRO A 132 0.73 -8.19 -3.12
C PRO A 132 1.08 -8.36 -1.64
N ASN A 133 0.81 -9.52 -1.03
CA ASN A 133 1.11 -9.74 0.39
C ASN A 133 2.61 -9.58 0.69
N ARG A 134 3.48 -10.13 -0.19
CA ARG A 134 4.93 -9.97 -0.07
C ARG A 134 5.37 -8.52 -0.27
N LEU A 135 4.75 -7.84 -1.23
CA LEU A 135 5.05 -6.44 -1.55
C LEU A 135 4.66 -5.50 -0.39
N ILE A 136 3.47 -5.67 0.19
CA ILE A 136 3.05 -4.89 1.35
C ILE A 136 3.91 -5.19 2.57
N ARG A 137 4.27 -6.46 2.82
CA ARG A 137 5.24 -6.81 3.87
C ARG A 137 6.57 -6.07 3.70
N ALA A 138 7.14 -6.10 2.49
CA ALA A 138 8.38 -5.37 2.18
C ALA A 138 8.23 -3.85 2.36
N THR A 139 7.05 -3.30 2.04
CA THR A 139 6.72 -1.87 2.23
C THR A 139 6.72 -1.48 3.71
N VAL A 140 6.15 -2.33 4.58
CA VAL A 140 6.18 -2.14 6.05
C VAL A 140 7.61 -2.27 6.58
N GLU A 141 8.35 -3.30 6.18
CA GLU A 141 9.73 -3.54 6.62
C GLU A 141 10.69 -2.43 6.18
N ALA A 142 10.46 -1.81 5.02
CA ALA A 142 11.24 -0.68 4.53
C ALA A 142 10.91 0.65 5.26
N GLY A 143 9.92 0.67 6.16
CA GLY A 143 9.49 1.86 6.89
C GLY A 143 8.67 2.84 6.05
N CYS A 144 8.20 2.44 4.86
CA CYS A 144 7.43 3.32 3.98
C CYS A 144 6.06 3.73 4.55
N LEU A 145 5.54 2.96 5.52
CA LEU A 145 4.28 3.21 6.23
C LEU A 145 4.49 3.59 7.70
N GLN A 146 5.70 3.98 8.11
CA GLN A 146 6.01 4.25 9.51
C GLN A 146 5.18 5.41 10.09
N GLU A 147 4.83 6.42 9.28
CA GLU A 147 3.97 7.53 9.72
C GLU A 147 2.55 7.07 10.05
N GLN A 148 2.03 6.10 9.32
CA GLN A 148 0.66 5.60 9.46
C GLN A 148 0.57 4.48 10.51
N LEU A 149 1.54 3.58 10.53
CA LEU A 149 1.51 2.37 11.35
C LEU A 149 2.31 2.51 12.65
N GLY A 150 3.25 3.46 12.73
CA GLY A 150 4.22 3.53 13.81
C GLY A 150 5.34 2.49 13.66
N ASP A 151 6.16 2.34 14.71
CA ASP A 151 7.19 1.32 14.75
C ASP A 151 6.56 -0.07 14.91
N ILE A 152 7.09 -1.06 14.19
CA ILE A 152 6.59 -2.44 14.19
C ILE A 152 7.69 -3.37 14.71
N ALA A 153 7.42 -4.06 15.82
CA ALA A 153 8.34 -5.00 16.46
C ALA A 153 8.34 -6.37 15.78
N SER A 154 7.18 -6.85 15.32
CA SER A 154 7.11 -8.11 14.58
C SER A 154 5.96 -8.16 13.57
N ILE A 155 6.12 -9.02 12.56
CA ILE A 155 5.14 -9.26 11.49
C ILE A 155 4.92 -10.76 11.36
N ARG A 156 3.67 -11.21 11.46
CA ARG A 156 3.25 -12.59 11.19
C ARG A 156 2.30 -12.62 10.01
N ALA A 157 2.44 -13.58 9.10
CA ALA A 157 1.56 -13.72 7.95
C ALA A 157 0.52 -14.84 8.17
N GLU A 158 -0.61 -14.75 7.46
CA GLU A 158 -1.62 -15.82 7.34
C GLU A 158 -2.20 -16.30 8.69
N VAL A 159 -2.38 -15.37 9.63
CA VAL A 159 -2.82 -15.68 11.00
C VAL A 159 -4.33 -15.88 11.04
N THR A 160 -4.79 -17.00 11.59
CA THR A 160 -6.22 -17.27 11.74
C THR A 160 -6.88 -16.27 12.69
N TYR A 161 -8.01 -15.68 12.27
CA TYR A 161 -8.79 -14.71 13.03
C TYR A 161 -10.30 -14.79 12.70
N GLY A 162 -11.08 -13.84 13.24
CA GLY A 162 -12.53 -13.76 13.08
C GLY A 162 -13.28 -14.63 14.11
N ARG A 163 -14.55 -14.31 14.34
CA ARG A 163 -15.41 -14.97 15.35
C ARG A 163 -15.44 -16.49 15.19
N ASP A 164 -15.53 -16.96 13.95
CA ASP A 164 -15.61 -18.39 13.62
C ASP A 164 -14.23 -19.06 13.40
N ARG A 165 -13.13 -18.31 13.48
CA ARG A 165 -11.76 -18.78 13.16
C ARG A 165 -11.63 -19.42 11.77
N LYS A 166 -12.45 -18.96 10.81
CA LYS A 166 -12.47 -19.46 9.42
C LYS A 166 -11.72 -18.56 8.44
N SER A 167 -11.27 -17.39 8.88
CA SER A 167 -10.53 -16.45 8.05
C SER A 167 -9.07 -16.36 8.50
N ARG A 168 -8.22 -15.90 7.60
CA ARG A 168 -6.82 -15.59 7.86
C ARG A 168 -6.60 -14.14 7.49
N ILE A 169 -5.96 -13.39 8.39
CA ILE A 169 -5.49 -12.04 8.10
C ILE A 169 -4.17 -12.16 7.34
N ASP A 170 -3.99 -11.34 6.30
CA ASP A 170 -2.79 -11.40 5.47
C ASP A 170 -1.53 -11.12 6.28
N LEU A 171 -1.56 -10.06 7.09
CA LEU A 171 -0.48 -9.70 8.01
C LEU A 171 -1.05 -9.28 9.38
N LEU A 172 -0.45 -9.78 10.44
CA LEU A 172 -0.65 -9.34 11.82
C LEU A 172 0.63 -8.65 12.29
N LEU A 173 0.55 -7.34 12.46
CA LEU A 173 1.67 -6.51 12.91
C LEU A 173 1.56 -6.30 14.42
N GLN A 174 2.70 -6.33 15.10
CA GLN A 174 2.80 -6.06 16.53
C GLN A 174 3.68 -4.82 16.75
N PRO A 175 3.11 -3.68 17.18
CA PRO A 175 3.91 -2.57 17.68
C PRO A 175 4.70 -2.97 18.94
N PRO A 176 5.83 -2.28 19.24
CA PRO A 176 6.53 -2.40 20.52
C PRO A 176 5.61 -2.13 21.71
N GLU A 177 5.85 -2.78 22.85
CA GLU A 177 5.04 -2.60 24.07
C GLU A 177 5.05 -1.16 24.59
N ASN A 178 6.12 -0.40 24.33
CA ASN A 178 6.26 1.00 24.71
C ASN A 178 5.77 2.00 23.63
N ALA A 179 5.15 1.52 22.55
CA ALA A 179 4.56 2.39 21.54
C ALA A 179 3.41 3.21 22.12
N LYS A 180 3.13 4.38 21.51
CA LYS A 180 1.98 5.23 21.88
C LYS A 180 0.66 4.46 21.82
N ASP A 181 0.54 3.55 20.85
CA ASP A 181 -0.55 2.60 20.73
C ASP A 181 0.05 1.18 20.54
N PRO A 182 0.04 0.33 21.57
CA PRO A 182 0.64 -1.00 21.51
C PRO A 182 -0.31 -2.08 20.96
N ARG A 183 -1.54 -1.71 20.55
CA ARG A 183 -2.53 -2.67 20.05
C ARG A 183 -2.01 -3.40 18.79
N PRO A 184 -2.32 -4.70 18.62
CA PRO A 184 -1.99 -5.40 17.39
C PRO A 184 -2.71 -4.79 16.19
N ILE A 185 -2.10 -4.87 15.01
CA ILE A 185 -2.66 -4.34 13.76
C ILE A 185 -2.99 -5.50 12.83
N TYR A 186 -4.29 -5.71 12.58
CA TYR A 186 -4.78 -6.66 11.59
C TYR A 186 -4.79 -5.97 10.23
N LEU A 187 -3.90 -6.40 9.34
CA LEU A 187 -3.71 -5.79 8.03
C LEU A 187 -4.15 -6.76 6.92
N GLU A 188 -5.20 -6.38 6.20
CA GLU A 188 -5.73 -7.09 5.03
C GLU A 188 -5.28 -6.39 3.74
N VAL A 189 -4.80 -7.15 2.76
CA VAL A 189 -4.34 -6.67 1.47
C VAL A 189 -5.36 -6.99 0.39
N LYS A 190 -5.73 -5.98 -0.42
CA LYS A 190 -6.57 -6.17 -1.61
C LYS A 190 -5.83 -5.69 -2.85
N ASN A 191 -5.57 -6.60 -3.78
CA ASN A 191 -4.99 -6.24 -5.06
C ASN A 191 -6.02 -5.56 -5.95
N THR A 192 -5.65 -4.45 -6.60
CA THR A 192 -6.44 -3.92 -7.71
C THR A 192 -5.60 -3.47 -8.89
N THR A 193 -6.14 -3.76 -10.07
CA THR A 193 -5.68 -3.29 -11.37
C THR A 193 -6.77 -2.55 -12.14
N TRP A 194 -8.02 -2.60 -11.66
CA TRP A 194 -9.19 -2.03 -12.33
C TRP A 194 -9.28 -0.53 -12.05
N THR A 195 -9.59 0.24 -13.08
CA THR A 195 -9.63 1.70 -13.01
C THR A 195 -10.80 2.27 -13.80
N ASP A 196 -11.21 3.48 -13.39
CA ASP A 196 -11.98 4.43 -14.18
C ASP A 196 -11.17 5.72 -14.29
N GLY A 197 -10.56 5.97 -15.46
CA GLY A 197 -9.53 7.00 -15.62
C GLY A 197 -8.36 6.78 -14.66
N ASP A 198 -8.07 7.80 -13.83
CA ASP A 198 -7.01 7.78 -12.81
C ASP A 198 -7.46 7.25 -11.44
N LEU A 199 -8.72 6.78 -11.32
CA LEU A 199 -9.27 6.24 -10.10
C LEU A 199 -9.14 4.72 -10.07
N ALA A 200 -8.40 4.18 -9.10
CA ALA A 200 -8.36 2.75 -8.85
C ALA A 200 -9.62 2.28 -8.11
N LEU A 201 -10.17 1.14 -8.54
CA LEU A 201 -11.42 0.60 -8.03
C LEU A 201 -11.24 -0.84 -7.54
N PHE A 202 -11.90 -1.21 -6.45
CA PHE A 202 -11.98 -2.61 -6.02
C PHE A 202 -13.33 -2.91 -5.37
N PRO A 203 -13.98 -4.05 -5.69
CA PRO A 203 -13.55 -5.11 -6.61
C PRO A 203 -13.94 -4.84 -8.07
N ASP A 204 -13.48 -5.66 -9.01
CA ASP A 204 -13.89 -5.65 -10.43
C ASP A 204 -15.03 -6.63 -10.77
N THR A 205 -15.55 -7.31 -9.74
CA THR A 205 -16.72 -8.20 -9.78
C THR A 205 -17.22 -8.45 -8.35
N VAL A 206 -18.42 -9.03 -8.19
CA VAL A 206 -18.98 -9.35 -6.86
C VAL A 206 -18.02 -10.23 -6.04
N THR A 207 -17.81 -9.88 -4.77
CA THR A 207 -16.84 -10.53 -3.86
C THR A 207 -17.40 -10.77 -2.46
N GLU A 208 -18.18 -11.84 -2.28
CA GLU A 208 -18.68 -12.25 -0.96
C GLU A 208 -17.54 -12.48 0.07
N ARG A 209 -16.38 -12.98 -0.39
CA ARG A 209 -15.19 -13.13 0.46
C ARG A 209 -14.65 -11.77 0.92
N GLY A 210 -14.60 -10.78 0.02
CA GLY A 210 -14.16 -9.43 0.39
C GLY A 210 -15.14 -8.75 1.36
N GLN A 211 -16.44 -8.92 1.14
CA GLN A 211 -17.49 -8.44 2.04
C GLN A 211 -17.32 -9.04 3.45
N LYS A 212 -17.15 -10.36 3.55
CA LYS A 212 -16.90 -11.04 4.83
C LYS A 212 -15.68 -10.49 5.56
N HIS A 213 -14.57 -10.27 4.84
CA HIS A 213 -13.34 -9.78 5.45
C HIS A 213 -13.49 -8.33 5.97
N LEU A 214 -14.27 -7.47 5.32
CA LEU A 214 -14.56 -6.13 5.87
C LEU A 214 -15.30 -6.22 7.21
N GLN A 215 -16.29 -7.11 7.32
CA GLN A 215 -16.98 -7.34 8.58
C GLN A 215 -16.05 -7.86 9.68
N GLU A 216 -15.15 -8.80 9.34
CA GLU A 216 -14.19 -9.36 10.29
C GLU A 216 -13.12 -8.33 10.72
N LEU A 217 -12.77 -7.36 9.87
CA LEU A 217 -11.92 -6.23 10.25
C LEU A 217 -12.62 -5.29 11.22
N MET A 218 -13.91 -5.00 11.02
CA MET A 218 -14.68 -4.21 11.98
C MET A 218 -14.78 -4.91 13.34
N ASP A 219 -14.91 -6.24 13.33
CA ASP A 219 -15.06 -7.06 14.54
C ASP A 219 -13.85 -7.09 15.47
N VAL A 220 -12.65 -6.74 15.00
CA VAL A 220 -11.45 -6.69 15.87
C VAL A 220 -11.32 -5.36 16.63
N LEU A 221 -12.15 -4.37 16.29
CA LEU A 221 -12.17 -3.07 16.97
C LEU A 221 -12.98 -3.15 18.28
N PRO A 222 -12.63 -2.37 19.32
CA PRO A 222 -11.48 -1.46 19.42
C PRO A 222 -10.20 -2.13 19.98
N ASP A 223 -10.24 -3.43 20.28
CA ASP A 223 -9.15 -4.15 20.95
C ASP A 223 -7.87 -4.20 20.10
N ALA A 224 -8.03 -4.13 18.78
CA ALA A 224 -6.96 -4.03 17.80
C ALA A 224 -7.13 -2.79 16.91
N ARG A 225 -6.10 -2.50 16.10
CA ARG A 225 -6.25 -1.68 14.90
C ARG A 225 -6.57 -2.58 13.71
N ALA A 226 -7.43 -2.11 12.83
CA ALA A 226 -7.78 -2.78 11.58
C ALA A 226 -7.35 -1.90 10.41
N VAL A 227 -6.58 -2.46 9.49
CA VAL A 227 -6.02 -1.75 8.33
C VAL A 227 -6.35 -2.52 7.06
N LEU A 228 -7.00 -1.85 6.12
CA LEU A 228 -7.17 -2.34 4.76
C LEU A 228 -6.15 -1.65 3.86
N VAL A 229 -5.39 -2.43 3.10
CA VAL A 229 -4.39 -1.94 2.15
C VAL A 229 -4.80 -2.32 0.73
N PRO A 230 -5.44 -1.40 -0.02
CA PRO A 230 -5.53 -1.50 -1.46
C PRO A 230 -4.13 -1.43 -2.07
N CYS A 231 -3.63 -2.55 -2.58
CA CYS A 231 -2.41 -2.63 -3.37
C CYS A 231 -2.74 -2.22 -4.81
N LEU A 232 -2.42 -0.98 -5.16
CA LEU A 232 -2.64 -0.42 -6.48
C LEU A 232 -1.49 -0.86 -7.39
N SER A 233 -1.71 -1.91 -8.16
CA SER A 233 -0.66 -2.57 -8.95
C SER A 233 -0.38 -1.88 -10.28
N ARG A 234 -0.47 -0.55 -10.31
CA ARG A 234 -0.18 0.32 -11.45
C ARG A 234 0.12 1.74 -10.95
N PRO A 235 1.08 2.46 -11.56
CA PRO A 235 1.53 3.76 -11.06
C PRO A 235 0.68 4.95 -11.51
N ASP A 236 -0.15 4.78 -12.54
CA ASP A 236 -0.90 5.83 -13.25
C ASP A 236 -2.22 6.24 -12.58
N VAL A 237 -2.45 5.81 -11.34
CA VAL A 237 -3.65 6.15 -10.56
C VAL A 237 -3.36 7.20 -9.50
N ALA A 238 -4.30 8.12 -9.31
CA ALA A 238 -4.21 9.26 -8.39
C ALA A 238 -5.02 9.06 -7.10
N ALA A 239 -5.97 8.13 -7.08
CA ALA A 239 -6.83 7.87 -5.93
C ALA A 239 -7.37 6.43 -5.93
N PHE A 240 -8.01 6.04 -4.84
CA PHE A 240 -8.72 4.76 -4.69
C PHE A 240 -10.15 4.97 -4.22
N ALA A 241 -11.09 4.16 -4.70
CA ALA A 241 -12.47 4.09 -4.23
C ALA A 241 -12.99 2.64 -4.27
N PRO A 242 -14.05 2.32 -3.50
CA PRO A 242 -14.74 1.04 -3.68
C PRO A 242 -15.38 0.98 -5.08
N GLY A 243 -15.35 -0.21 -5.68
CA GLY A 243 -15.95 -0.52 -6.97
C GLY A 243 -17.46 -0.75 -6.85
N ASP A 244 -18.23 0.27 -6.43
CA ASP A 244 -19.67 0.17 -6.19
C ASP A 244 -20.45 -0.38 -7.40
N SER A 245 -20.01 -0.06 -8.62
CA SER A 245 -20.66 -0.54 -9.85
C SER A 245 -20.49 -2.05 -10.08
N ALA A 246 -19.46 -2.67 -9.50
CA ALA A 246 -19.23 -4.11 -9.58
C ALA A 246 -19.80 -4.85 -8.38
N ASP A 247 -19.74 -4.26 -7.19
CA ASP A 247 -20.27 -4.83 -5.95
C ASP A 247 -20.79 -3.73 -5.01
N PRO A 248 -22.08 -3.36 -5.13
CA PRO A 248 -22.68 -2.33 -4.27
C PRO A 248 -22.61 -2.68 -2.78
N ARG A 249 -22.75 -3.97 -2.43
CA ARG A 249 -22.71 -4.42 -1.03
C ARG A 249 -21.31 -4.30 -0.44
N TYR A 250 -20.27 -4.60 -1.21
CA TYR A 250 -18.90 -4.33 -0.79
C TYR A 250 -18.68 -2.83 -0.55
N GLY A 251 -19.20 -1.97 -1.43
CA GLY A 251 -19.12 -0.52 -1.27
C GLY A 251 -19.79 -0.02 0.02
N GLU A 252 -20.99 -0.52 0.33
CA GLU A 252 -21.68 -0.23 1.60
C GLU A 252 -20.83 -0.63 2.80
N LEU A 253 -20.36 -1.89 2.83
CA LEU A 253 -19.51 -2.40 3.91
C LEU A 253 -18.19 -1.64 4.02
N PHE A 254 -17.63 -1.15 2.92
CA PHE A 254 -16.40 -0.37 2.92
C PHE A 254 -16.62 0.97 3.63
N ARG A 255 -17.76 1.63 3.39
CA ARG A 255 -18.16 2.86 4.09
C ARG A 255 -18.45 2.60 5.57
N GLU A 256 -19.19 1.53 5.88
CA GLU A 256 -19.42 1.09 7.26
C GLU A 256 -18.10 0.84 8.01
N ALA A 257 -17.11 0.22 7.35
CA ALA A 257 -15.79 -0.04 7.92
C ALA A 257 -15.00 1.25 8.21
N LEU A 258 -15.03 2.23 7.31
CA LEU A 258 -14.43 3.55 7.55
C LEU A 258 -15.06 4.23 8.77
N ASP A 259 -16.40 4.24 8.84
CA ASP A 259 -17.14 4.85 9.95
C ASP A 259 -16.86 4.15 11.30
N ALA A 260 -16.64 2.83 11.27
CA ALA A 260 -16.26 2.05 12.45
C ALA A 260 -14.80 2.29 12.92
N GLY A 261 -13.95 2.88 12.07
CA GLY A 261 -12.55 3.18 12.38
C GLY A 261 -11.53 2.23 11.76
N VAL A 262 -11.91 1.45 10.74
CA VAL A 262 -10.95 0.73 9.90
C VAL A 262 -10.14 1.73 9.09
N GLU A 263 -8.83 1.69 9.22
CA GLU A 263 -7.92 2.55 8.47
C GLU A 263 -7.73 2.01 7.05
N VAL A 264 -7.71 2.89 6.04
CA VAL A 264 -7.49 2.48 4.64
C VAL A 264 -6.26 3.19 4.08
N LEU A 265 -5.29 2.40 3.64
CA LEU A 265 -3.99 2.88 3.14
C LEU A 265 -3.76 2.39 1.70
N PRO A 266 -4.25 3.10 0.67
CA PRO A 266 -4.01 2.73 -0.72
C PRO A 266 -2.53 2.91 -1.08
N CYS A 267 -1.85 1.80 -1.35
CA CYS A 267 -0.41 1.71 -1.60
C CYS A 267 -0.15 1.59 -3.11
N CYS A 268 0.54 2.56 -3.71
CA CYS A 268 0.78 2.59 -5.15
C CYS A 268 2.18 2.10 -5.53
N PHE A 269 2.27 1.38 -6.66
CA PHE A 269 3.51 0.75 -7.12
C PHE A 269 3.72 0.89 -8.63
N SER A 270 4.97 1.06 -9.06
CA SER A 270 5.37 0.91 -10.48
C SER A 270 6.02 -0.45 -10.70
N PHE A 271 5.79 -1.00 -11.90
CA PHE A 271 6.24 -2.34 -12.29
C PHE A 271 7.22 -2.23 -13.45
N GLU A 272 8.50 -2.40 -13.13
CA GLU A 272 9.57 -2.37 -14.11
C GLU A 272 9.93 -3.79 -14.56
N VAL A 273 10.81 -3.90 -15.57
CA VAL A 273 11.22 -5.19 -16.12
C VAL A 273 11.93 -6.09 -15.10
N ASP A 274 12.59 -5.53 -14.08
CA ASP A 274 13.44 -6.23 -13.12
C ASP A 274 13.14 -5.88 -11.65
N GLN A 275 12.15 -5.04 -11.39
CA GLN A 275 11.84 -4.58 -10.04
C GLN A 275 10.42 -4.02 -9.90
N VAL A 276 9.98 -3.90 -8.65
CA VAL A 276 8.77 -3.16 -8.26
C VAL A 276 9.16 -2.02 -7.33
N ARG A 277 8.65 -0.82 -7.60
CA ARG A 277 8.99 0.39 -6.84
C ARG A 277 7.78 0.96 -6.10
N TRP A 278 8.03 1.46 -4.89
CA TRP A 278 7.08 2.22 -4.11
C TRP A 278 6.79 3.58 -4.76
N GLN A 279 5.52 3.95 -4.91
CA GLN A 279 5.09 5.23 -5.51
C GLN A 279 4.31 6.11 -4.52
N GLY A 280 4.28 5.74 -3.24
CA GLY A 280 3.58 6.49 -2.21
C GLY A 280 2.14 6.01 -1.99
N LEU A 281 1.51 6.62 -0.99
CA LEU A 281 0.08 6.45 -0.73
C LEU A 281 -0.76 7.20 -1.78
N ARG A 282 -2.00 6.78 -1.96
CA ARG A 282 -3.04 7.54 -2.67
C ARG A 282 -4.21 7.83 -1.74
N PRO A 283 -4.87 8.98 -1.87
CA PRO A 283 -6.06 9.27 -1.08
C PRO A 283 -7.20 8.30 -1.41
N VAL A 284 -8.02 8.01 -0.40
CA VAL A 284 -9.32 7.38 -0.58
C VAL A 284 -10.32 8.46 -0.99
N LYS A 285 -11.02 8.27 -2.11
CA LYS A 285 -12.20 9.06 -2.46
C LYS A 285 -13.43 8.35 -1.89
N PRO A 286 -14.23 9.01 -1.03
CA PRO A 286 -15.57 8.51 -0.71
C PRO A 286 -16.33 8.50 -2.04
N SER A 287 -16.73 7.33 -2.54
CA SER A 287 -17.54 7.30 -3.76
C SER A 287 -18.82 8.09 -3.48
N THR A 288 -19.09 9.11 -4.30
CA THR A 288 -20.37 9.79 -4.28
C THR A 288 -21.39 8.84 -4.88
N ASN A 289 -22.52 8.65 -4.20
CA ASN A 289 -23.64 7.90 -4.75
C ASN A 289 -23.87 8.30 -6.19
N ALA A 290 -23.88 7.30 -7.09
CA ALA A 290 -24.28 7.48 -8.48
C ALA A 290 -25.79 7.83 -8.52
N SER A 291 -26.11 9.09 -8.24
CA SER A 291 -27.41 9.70 -8.50
C SER A 291 -27.17 11.09 -9.08
N ASN A 292 -26.54 11.14 -10.25
CA ASN A 292 -26.70 12.22 -11.21
C ASN A 292 -26.66 11.60 -12.60
N ASN A 293 -27.79 11.01 -12.98
CA ASN A 293 -28.08 10.68 -14.36
C ASN A 293 -28.62 11.96 -15.04
N PRO A 294 -27.88 12.64 -15.94
CA PRO A 294 -28.41 13.81 -16.64
C PRO A 294 -29.41 13.44 -17.75
N PHE A 295 -29.67 12.15 -17.99
CA PHE A 295 -30.54 11.68 -19.06
C PHE A 295 -31.88 11.13 -18.56
N SER A 296 -32.55 11.85 -17.67
CA SER A 296 -33.97 11.60 -17.35
C SER A 296 -34.80 12.88 -17.43
N ALA A 297 -34.76 13.55 -18.58
CA ALA A 297 -35.80 14.48 -18.99
C ALA A 297 -35.92 14.48 -20.51
N SER A 298 -36.66 13.52 -21.06
CA SER A 298 -37.41 13.75 -22.28
C SER A 298 -38.74 12.99 -22.22
N ASN A 299 -39.80 13.77 -22.44
CA ASN A 299 -41.21 13.45 -22.67
C ASN A 299 -42.13 13.17 -21.49
N PRO A 300 -43.42 13.58 -21.59
CA PRO A 300 -44.21 13.78 -22.82
C PRO A 300 -44.04 15.13 -23.55
#